data_AF-A0A3M2A5F7-F1
#
_entry.id   AF-A0A3M2A5F7-F1
#
_cell.length_a   1.000
_cell.length_b   1.000
_cell.length_c   1.000
_cell.angle_alpha   90.00
_cell.angle_beta   90.00
_cell.angle_gamma   90.00
#
_symmetry.space_group_name_H-M   'P 1'
#
loop_
_entity.id
_entity.type
_entity.pdbx_description
1 polymer ?
#
loop_
_entity_poly.entity_id
_entity_poly.type
_entity_poly.pdbx_seq_one_letter_code
_entity_poly.pdbx_strand_id
1 'polypeptide(L)'
;MLRFLLAWLVYTWGGLHRYFGNQNHMRAEHEAAVRYFSRALRIDPGFRRARLERAILLWRELGHWEEALADLDALLEADPAYAPALFNRALVAQNNGRFAAARADLEAYLQLPDADYREEATRLLAILREIE
;
A
#
# COMPACT_ATOMS: atom_id res chain seq x y z
N MET A 1 -23.14 4.02 9.00
CA MET A 1 -22.31 4.49 10.13
C MET A 1 -21.79 3.34 10.99
N LEU A 2 -22.63 2.45 11.53
CA LEU A 2 -22.20 1.32 12.38
C LEU A 2 -21.17 0.38 11.72
N ARG A 3 -21.35 0.08 10.42
CA ARG A 3 -20.42 -0.76 9.64
C ARG A 3 -18.99 -0.20 9.63
N PHE A 4 -18.85 1.09 9.34
CA PHE A 4 -17.57 1.77 9.32
C PHE A 4 -16.93 1.80 10.71
N LEU A 5 -17.70 2.09 11.77
CA LEU A 5 -17.19 2.09 13.14
C LEU A 5 -16.68 0.71 13.56
N LEU A 6 -17.39 -0.36 13.20
CA LEU A 6 -16.95 -1.73 13.48
C LEU A 6 -15.68 -2.08 12.68
N ALA A 7 -15.63 -1.72 11.40
CA ALA A 7 -14.44 -1.90 10.57
C ALA A 7 -13.23 -1.13 11.13
N TRP A 8 -13.47 0.09 11.62
CA TRP A 8 -12.46 0.95 12.25
C TRP A 8 -11.91 0.32 13.53
N LEU A 9 -12.78 -0.21 14.40
CA LEU A 9 -12.35 -0.91 15.61
C LEU A 9 -11.52 -2.17 15.29
N VAL A 10 -11.90 -2.94 14.28
CA VAL A 10 -11.10 -4.10 13.84
C VAL A 10 -9.76 -3.66 13.23
N TYR A 11 -9.76 -2.56 12.48
CA TYR A 11 -8.56 -1.98 11.89
C TYR A 11 -7.57 -1.48 12.95
N THR A 12 -8.02 -0.84 14.03
CA THR A 12 -7.12 -0.35 15.09
C THR A 12 -6.40 -1.50 15.81
N TRP A 13 -7.06 -2.65 16.02
CA TRP A 13 -6.40 -3.87 16.48
C TRP A 13 -5.31 -4.33 15.51
N GLY A 14 -5.57 -4.31 14.20
CA GLY A 14 -4.54 -4.58 13.19
C GLY A 14 -3.37 -3.61 13.25
N GLY A 15 -3.65 -2.33 13.49
CA GLY A 15 -2.62 -1.30 13.69
C GLY A 15 -1.73 -1.57 14.89
N LEU A 16 -2.29 -2.08 16.00
CA LEU A 16 -1.53 -2.45 17.19
C LEU A 16 -0.58 -3.63 16.91
N HIS A 17 -1.06 -4.68 16.25
CA HIS A 17 -0.22 -5.79 15.82
C HIS A 17 0.89 -5.33 14.86
N ARG A 18 0.58 -4.44 13.91
CA ARG A 18 1.58 -3.85 13.01
C ARG A 18 2.65 -3.09 13.80
N TYR A 19 2.24 -2.30 14.79
CA TYR A 19 3.17 -1.58 15.66
C TYR A 19 4.12 -2.55 16.39
N PHE A 20 3.61 -3.59 17.05
CA PHE A 20 4.46 -4.56 17.73
C PHE A 20 5.34 -5.37 16.78
N GLY A 21 4.82 -5.73 15.60
CA GLY A 21 5.60 -6.38 14.54
C GLY A 21 6.78 -5.52 14.10
N ASN A 22 6.58 -4.21 13.95
CA ASN A 22 7.66 -3.28 13.59
C ASN A 22 8.68 -3.09 14.72
N GLN A 23 8.22 -2.99 15.98
CA GLN A 23 9.13 -2.80 17.12
C GLN A 23 10.00 -4.03 17.41
N ASN A 24 9.47 -5.23 17.17
CA ASN A 24 10.14 -6.49 17.53
C ASN A 24 10.60 -7.31 16.33
N HIS A 25 10.44 -6.80 15.10
CA HIS A 25 10.71 -7.51 13.84
C HIS A 25 10.01 -8.88 13.77
N MET A 26 8.76 -8.94 14.21
CA MET A 26 8.01 -10.20 14.33
C MET A 26 7.07 -10.41 13.15
N ARG A 27 7.46 -11.30 12.23
CA ARG A 27 6.63 -11.71 11.09
C ARG A 27 5.22 -12.17 11.49
N ALA A 28 5.09 -12.90 12.60
CA ALA A 28 3.79 -13.38 13.08
C ALA A 28 2.82 -12.24 13.47
N GLU A 29 3.36 -11.13 13.97
CA GLU A 29 2.58 -9.93 14.31
C GLU A 29 2.14 -9.18 13.03
N HIS A 30 3.01 -9.15 12.02
CA HIS A 30 2.65 -8.62 10.70
C HIS A 30 1.53 -9.44 10.04
N GLU A 31 1.60 -10.77 10.12
CA GLU A 31 0.53 -11.66 9.64
C GLU A 31 -0.78 -11.44 10.42
N ALA A 32 -0.70 -11.23 11.73
CA ALA A 32 -1.87 -10.89 12.55
C ALA A 32 -2.51 -9.58 12.08
N ALA A 33 -1.71 -8.53 11.86
CA ALA A 33 -2.18 -7.25 11.34
C ALA A 33 -2.88 -7.39 9.99
N VAL A 34 -2.32 -8.16 9.04
CA VAL A 34 -2.96 -8.46 7.75
C VAL A 34 -4.31 -9.15 7.92
N ARG A 35 -4.45 -10.09 8.87
CA ARG A 35 -5.74 -10.74 9.17
C ARG A 35 -6.78 -9.74 9.68
N TYR A 36 -6.37 -8.81 10.56
CA TYR A 36 -7.26 -7.74 11.04
C TYR A 36 -7.67 -6.78 9.93
N PHE A 37 -6.74 -6.31 9.09
CA PHE A 37 -7.06 -5.46 7.95
C PHE A 37 -8.00 -6.16 6.96
N SER A 38 -7.77 -7.44 6.68
CA SER A 38 -8.66 -8.25 5.85
C SER A 38 -10.07 -8.37 6.45
N ARG A 39 -10.18 -8.52 7.77
CA ARG A 39 -11.48 -8.52 8.46
C ARG A 39 -12.15 -7.15 8.39
N ALA A 40 -11.40 -6.06 8.55
CA ALA A 40 -11.94 -4.70 8.41
C ALA A 40 -12.51 -4.49 6.99
N LEU A 41 -11.82 -4.97 5.96
CA LEU A 41 -12.27 -4.89 4.56
C LEU A 41 -13.49 -5.78 4.26
N ARG A 42 -13.63 -6.94 4.92
CA ARG A 42 -14.87 -7.73 4.83
C ARG A 42 -16.07 -7.00 5.42
N ILE A 43 -15.85 -6.22 6.48
CA ILE A 43 -16.90 -5.43 7.13
C ILE A 43 -17.23 -4.21 6.29
N ASP A 44 -16.21 -3.48 5.83
CA ASP A 44 -16.35 -2.33 4.97
C ASP A 44 -15.36 -2.38 3.78
N PRO A 45 -15.81 -2.86 2.60
CA PRO A 45 -14.97 -2.92 1.41
C PRO A 45 -14.49 -1.54 0.93
N GLY A 46 -15.15 -0.46 1.33
CA GLY A 46 -14.75 0.91 0.99
C GLY A 46 -13.64 1.47 1.88
N PHE A 47 -13.14 0.71 2.87
CA PHE A 47 -12.19 1.22 3.84
C PHE A 47 -10.77 1.35 3.28
N ARG A 48 -10.54 2.44 2.53
CA ARG A 48 -9.30 2.74 1.79
C ARG A 48 -8.04 2.62 2.65
N ARG A 49 -8.07 3.15 3.88
CA ARG A 49 -6.91 3.09 4.79
C ARG A 49 -6.52 1.66 5.16
N ALA A 50 -7.49 0.81 5.47
CA ALA A 50 -7.21 -0.60 5.78
C ALA A 50 -6.63 -1.35 4.57
N ARG A 51 -7.10 -1.05 3.36
CA ARG A 51 -6.57 -1.62 2.11
C ARG A 51 -5.13 -1.18 1.86
N LEU A 52 -4.85 0.12 1.97
CA LEU A 52 -3.50 0.66 1.78
C LEU A 52 -2.50 0.08 2.78
N GLU A 53 -2.85 0.05 4.07
CA GLU A 53 -2.00 -0.50 5.13
C GLU A 53 -1.76 -2.00 4.96
N ARG A 54 -2.78 -2.73 4.47
CA ARG A 54 -2.62 -4.15 4.12
C ARG A 54 -1.63 -4.34 2.98
N ALA A 55 -1.76 -3.57 1.89
CA ALA A 55 -0.84 -3.64 0.77
C ALA A 55 0.62 -3.36 1.16
N ILE A 56 0.85 -2.28 1.93
CA ILE A 56 2.19 -1.89 2.40
C ILE A 56 2.79 -3.02 3.24
N LEU A 57 2.00 -3.61 4.13
CA LEU A 57 2.47 -4.65 5.04
C LEU A 57 2.76 -5.98 4.31
N LEU A 58 1.87 -6.36 3.39
CA LEU A 58 2.04 -7.52 2.51
C LEU A 58 3.34 -7.43 1.72
N TRP A 59 3.62 -6.26 1.12
CA TRP A 59 4.84 -6.04 0.36
C TRP A 59 6.09 -5.96 1.23
N ARG A 60 6.16 -5.02 2.19
CA ARG A 60 7.41 -4.69 2.89
C ARG A 60 7.87 -5.75 3.88
N GLU A 61 6.93 -6.37 4.59
CA GLU A 61 7.28 -7.24 5.72
C GLU A 61 7.02 -8.72 5.43
N LEU A 62 6.10 -9.04 4.51
CA LEU A 62 5.71 -10.42 4.21
C LEU A 62 6.19 -10.92 2.84
N GLY A 63 6.53 -10.03 1.91
CA GLY A 63 6.94 -10.37 0.55
C GLY A 63 5.79 -10.85 -0.36
N HIS A 64 4.55 -10.62 0.04
CA HIS A 64 3.33 -11.01 -0.69
C HIS A 64 2.93 -9.90 -1.68
N TRP A 65 3.82 -9.66 -2.64
CA TRP A 65 3.72 -8.60 -3.65
C TRP A 65 2.51 -8.72 -4.61
N GLU A 66 2.03 -9.91 -5.00
CA GLU A 66 0.82 -10.01 -5.84
C GLU A 66 -0.43 -9.53 -5.11
N GLU A 67 -0.62 -9.93 -3.85
CA GLU A 67 -1.75 -9.44 -3.05
C GLU A 67 -1.63 -7.95 -2.74
N ALA A 68 -0.41 -7.44 -2.55
CA ALA A 68 -0.18 -6.01 -2.39
C ALA A 68 -0.57 -5.21 -3.65
N LEU A 69 -0.17 -5.70 -4.83
CA LEU A 69 -0.56 -5.09 -6.10
C LEU A 69 -2.08 -5.10 -6.28
N ALA A 70 -2.75 -6.22 -6.00
CA ALA A 70 -4.21 -6.32 -6.11
C ALA A 70 -4.94 -5.29 -5.21
N ASP A 71 -4.43 -5.04 -3.99
CA ASP A 71 -4.98 -4.01 -3.12
C ASP A 71 -4.73 -2.59 -3.63
N LEU A 72 -3.57 -2.33 -4.21
CA LEU A 72 -3.23 -1.02 -4.77
C LEU A 72 -4.01 -0.75 -6.07
N ASP A 73 -4.19 -1.77 -6.90
CA ASP A 73 -5.03 -1.71 -8.10
C ASP A 73 -6.47 -1.38 -7.73
N ALA A 74 -7.06 -2.08 -6.75
CA ALA A 74 -8.41 -1.78 -6.28
C ALA A 74 -8.56 -0.36 -5.70
N LEU A 75 -7.50 0.23 -5.13
CA LEU A 75 -7.52 1.64 -4.71
C LEU A 75 -7.51 2.59 -5.90
N LEU A 76 -6.74 2.28 -6.94
CA LEU A 76 -6.58 3.11 -8.14
C LEU A 76 -7.74 2.96 -9.13
N GLU A 77 -8.44 1.82 -9.13
CA GLU A 77 -9.72 1.65 -9.82
C GLU A 77 -10.80 2.59 -9.23
N ALA A 78 -10.80 2.75 -7.91
CA ALA A 78 -11.75 3.62 -7.21
C ALA A 78 -11.37 5.10 -7.29
N ASP A 79 -10.07 5.41 -7.28
CA ASP A 79 -9.52 6.75 -7.36
C ASP A 79 -8.15 6.73 -8.05
N PRO A 80 -8.11 6.96 -9.38
CA PRO A 80 -6.87 6.92 -10.16
C PRO A 80 -5.81 7.95 -9.72
N ALA A 81 -6.22 8.99 -9.00
CA ALA A 81 -5.35 10.05 -8.51
C ALA A 81 -4.94 9.84 -7.04
N TYR A 82 -5.18 8.64 -6.46
CA TYR A 82 -4.83 8.39 -5.08
C TYR A 82 -3.31 8.27 -4.89
N ALA A 83 -2.68 9.41 -4.56
CA ALA A 83 -1.24 9.57 -4.39
C ALA A 83 -0.56 8.42 -3.62
N PRO A 84 -1.04 8.01 -2.42
CA PRO A 84 -0.43 6.92 -1.68
C PRO A 84 -0.44 5.59 -2.42
N ALA A 85 -1.48 5.28 -3.20
CA ALA A 85 -1.55 4.02 -3.94
C ALA A 85 -0.63 4.05 -5.17
N LEU A 86 -0.57 5.16 -5.91
CA LEU A 86 0.36 5.31 -7.05
C LEU A 86 1.81 5.12 -6.60
N PHE A 87 2.22 5.82 -5.54
CA PHE A 87 3.59 5.74 -5.05
C PHE A 87 3.93 4.32 -4.56
N ASN A 88 3.07 3.71 -3.74
CA ASN A 88 3.34 2.35 -3.25
C ASN A 88 3.30 1.32 -4.39
N ARG A 89 2.39 1.44 -5.38
CA ARG A 89 2.34 0.50 -6.51
C ARG A 89 3.60 0.60 -7.37
N ALA A 90 4.13 1.80 -7.56
CA ALA A 90 5.41 1.99 -8.23
C ALA A 90 6.55 1.25 -7.51
N LEU A 91 6.62 1.33 -6.18
CA LEU A 91 7.64 0.64 -5.39
C LEU A 91 7.51 -0.89 -5.48
N VAL A 92 6.28 -1.42 -5.38
CA VAL A 92 6.04 -2.86 -5.54
C VAL A 92 6.39 -3.33 -6.95
N ALA A 93 5.97 -2.57 -7.97
CA ALA A 93 6.23 -2.86 -9.37
C ALA A 93 7.73 -2.83 -9.70
N GLN A 94 8.48 -1.86 -9.17
CA GLN A 94 9.94 -1.82 -9.28
C GLN A 94 10.56 -3.08 -8.69
N ASN A 95 10.19 -3.44 -7.45
CA ASN A 95 10.73 -4.62 -6.78
C ASN A 95 10.41 -5.92 -7.53
N ASN A 96 9.34 -5.92 -8.34
CA ASN A 96 8.94 -7.01 -9.24
C ASN A 96 9.51 -6.90 -10.66
N GLY A 97 10.48 -6.03 -10.92
CA GLY A 97 11.07 -5.86 -12.25
C GLY A 97 10.10 -5.30 -13.30
N ARG A 98 8.90 -4.86 -12.90
CA ARG A 98 7.89 -4.24 -13.78
C ARG A 98 8.19 -2.75 -13.93
N PHE A 99 9.38 -2.44 -14.44
CA PHE A 99 9.91 -1.08 -14.47
C PHE A 99 9.05 -0.11 -15.29
N ALA A 100 8.49 -0.56 -16.42
CA ALA A 100 7.60 0.27 -17.23
C ALA A 100 6.33 0.71 -16.46
N ALA A 101 5.73 -0.21 -15.70
CA ALA A 101 4.57 0.11 -14.86
C ALA A 101 4.94 1.05 -13.71
N ALA A 102 6.09 0.79 -13.06
CA ALA A 102 6.60 1.67 -12.01
C ALA A 102 6.86 3.09 -12.51
N ARG A 103 7.44 3.27 -13.70
CA ARG A 103 7.65 4.59 -14.31
C ARG A 103 6.33 5.32 -14.54
N ALA A 104 5.34 4.64 -15.13
CA ALA A 104 4.03 5.24 -15.40
C ALA A 104 3.36 5.74 -14.12
N ASP A 105 3.40 4.95 -13.05
CA ASP A 105 2.84 5.33 -11.75
C ASP A 105 3.58 6.51 -11.10
N LEU A 106 4.91 6.55 -11.19
CA LEU A 106 5.70 7.68 -10.68
C LEU A 106 5.45 8.96 -11.46
N GLU A 107 5.30 8.86 -12.78
CA GLU A 107 4.98 10.00 -13.64
C GLU A 107 3.61 10.57 -13.30
N ALA A 108 2.60 9.71 -13.14
CA ALA A 108 1.28 10.11 -12.67
C ALA A 108 1.33 10.74 -11.27
N TYR A 109 2.06 10.13 -10.34
CA TYR A 109 2.23 10.63 -8.96
C TYR A 109 2.84 12.03 -8.93
N LEU A 110 3.85 12.29 -9.77
CA LEU A 110 4.53 13.59 -9.82
C LEU A 110 3.68 14.72 -10.40
N GLN A 111 2.59 14.42 -11.13
CA GLN A 111 1.63 15.42 -11.57
C GLN A 111 0.67 15.86 -10.46
N LEU A 112 0.58 15.11 -9.36
CA LEU A 112 -0.33 15.44 -8.26
C LEU A 112 0.21 16.61 -7.43
N PRO A 113 -0.69 17.49 -6.92
CA PRO A 113 -0.30 18.61 -6.08
C PRO A 113 0.23 18.15 -4.71
N ASP A 114 -0.30 17.05 -4.18
CA ASP A 114 -0.04 16.45 -2.86
C ASP A 114 0.96 15.28 -2.91
N ALA A 115 1.99 15.39 -3.75
CA ALA A 115 3.05 14.39 -3.84
C ALA A 115 4.05 14.51 -2.66
N ASP A 116 3.67 14.00 -1.48
CA ASP A 116 4.50 14.02 -0.26
C ASP A 116 5.93 13.45 -0.45
N TYR A 117 6.08 12.45 -1.33
CA TYR A 117 7.34 11.77 -1.65
C TYR A 117 7.95 12.24 -2.99
N ARG A 118 7.69 13.49 -3.40
CA ARG A 118 8.14 14.03 -4.70
C ARG A 118 9.62 13.84 -4.98
N GLU A 119 10.48 14.12 -3.99
CA GLU A 119 11.93 13.99 -4.17
C GLU A 119 12.34 12.52 -4.40
N GLU A 120 11.81 11.60 -3.60
CA GLU A 120 12.07 10.18 -3.71
C GLU A 120 11.54 9.63 -5.04
N ALA A 121 10.31 9.97 -5.40
CA ALA A 121 9.69 9.60 -6.67
C ALA A 121 10.50 10.09 -7.87
N THR A 122 11.03 11.32 -7.81
CA THR A 122 11.87 11.88 -8.89
C THR A 122 13.19 11.12 -9.04
N ARG A 123 13.87 10.82 -7.92
CA ARG A 123 15.11 10.03 -7.93
C ARG A 123 14.87 8.63 -8.47
N LEU A 124 13.80 7.99 -8.01
CA LEU A 124 13.43 6.66 -8.46
C LEU A 124 13.12 6.63 -9.94
N LEU A 125 12.35 7.59 -10.43
CA LEU A 125 12.02 7.71 -11.85
C LEU A 125 13.27 7.92 -12.72
N ALA A 126 14.25 8.71 -12.24
CA ALA A 126 15.52 8.88 -12.94
C ALA A 126 16.27 7.55 -13.08
N ILE A 127 16.39 6.79 -11.98
CA ILE A 127 17.02 5.45 -12.01
C ILE A 127 16.29 4.52 -12.98
N LEU A 128 14.97 4.48 -12.93
CA LEU A 128 14.17 3.60 -13.80
C LEU A 128 14.23 3.97 -15.28
N ARG A 129 14.61 5.21 -15.63
CA ARG A 129 14.81 5.64 -17.02
C ARG A 129 16.14 5.15 -17.60
N GLU A 130 17.10 4.82 -16.74
CA GLU A 130 18.39 4.25 -17.14
C GLU A 130 18.32 2.72 -17.33
N ILE A 131 17.24 2.09 -16.87
CA ILE A 131 16.99 0.65 -17.03
C ILE A 131 16.16 0.44 -18.31
N GLU A 132 16.82 -0.15 -19.33
CA GLU A 132 16.21 -0.58 -20.60
C GLU A 132 15.15 -1.69 -20.40
#